data_AF-A0A448UUQ9-F1
#
_entry.id   AF-A0A448UUQ9-F1
#
_cell.length_a   1.000
_cell.length_b   1.000
_cell.length_c   1.000
_cell.angle_alpha   90.00
_cell.angle_beta   90.00
_cell.angle_gamma   90.00
#
_symmetry.space_group_name_H-M   'P 1'
#
loop_
_entity.id
_entity.type
_entity.pdbx_description
1 polymer ?
#
loop_
_entity_poly.entity_id
_entity_poly.type
_entity_poly.pdbx_seq_one_letter_code
_entity_poly.pdbx_strand_id
1 'polypeptide(L)'
;MWIILAVVLGVLVIAGVIFAFTRGAKAPRGGYPSTRDADDTQAEDTSEETEQPASRYDIPDPSAGRLVRLRARLARSNNMLGKGLLALLSRDRIDQDVWDEVEETLLMADLGAEPTTRLVEALQKRVRVEGTDNPAAVKKMLHEELLEIIGPTMDRELKTEGTDGNPGVVLVVGVNGVGKTTTVGKIARVMVADGNSLLLGAADTFRAAASEQLTTWGDRVGVKTVRSEKEGADPASVAFDAVKTAKAEGIGTVLVDTAGRLQNKAGLMDQLGKIKRVIEKEAP
;
A
#
# COMPACT_ATOMS: atom_id res chain seq x y z
N MET A 1 -42.16 -7.69 43.91
CA MET A 1 -42.26 -7.56 42.44
C MET A 1 -40.92 -7.73 41.73
N TRP A 2 -39.83 -7.09 42.20
CA TRP A 2 -38.49 -7.21 41.58
C TRP A 2 -37.86 -8.61 41.59
N ILE A 3 -38.06 -9.40 42.65
CA ILE A 3 -37.49 -10.76 42.76
C ILE A 3 -38.10 -11.70 41.70
N ILE A 4 -39.40 -11.57 41.43
CA ILE A 4 -40.08 -12.38 40.40
C ILE A 4 -39.55 -12.02 39.01
N LEU A 5 -39.30 -10.73 38.75
CA LEU A 5 -38.75 -10.27 37.48
C LEU A 5 -37.32 -10.81 37.24
N ALA A 6 -36.48 -10.83 38.27
CA ALA A 6 -35.12 -11.35 38.19
C ALA A 6 -35.09 -12.87 37.94
N VAL A 7 -35.99 -13.62 38.58
CA VAL A 7 -36.10 -15.07 38.36
C VAL A 7 -36.58 -15.39 36.94
N VAL A 8 -37.57 -14.66 36.42
CA VAL A 8 -38.06 -14.85 35.05
C VAL A 8 -36.97 -14.53 34.02
N LEU A 9 -36.19 -13.46 34.22
CA LEU A 9 -35.09 -13.11 33.34
C LEU A 9 -33.98 -14.18 33.37
N GLY A 10 -33.65 -14.71 34.56
CA GLY A 10 -32.67 -15.79 34.71
C GLY A 10 -33.08 -17.07 33.98
N VAL A 11 -34.36 -17.46 34.07
CA VAL A 11 -34.89 -18.64 33.37
C VAL A 11 -34.87 -18.46 31.86
N LEU A 12 -35.19 -17.26 31.35
CA LEU A 12 -35.16 -16.96 29.91
C LEU A 12 -33.73 -17.00 29.34
N VAL A 13 -32.74 -16.51 30.08
CA VAL A 13 -31.33 -16.57 29.65
C VAL A 13 -30.85 -18.01 29.61
N ILE A 14 -31.16 -18.82 30.63
CA ILE A 14 -30.76 -20.23 30.68
C ILE A 14 -31.44 -21.03 29.55
N ALA A 15 -32.73 -20.79 29.30
CA ALA A 15 -33.45 -21.41 28.18
C ALA A 15 -32.87 -21.01 26.82
N GLY A 16 -32.46 -19.74 26.64
CA GLY A 16 -31.83 -19.25 25.41
C GLY A 16 -30.46 -19.90 25.15
N VAL A 17 -29.64 -20.08 26.20
CA VAL A 17 -28.32 -20.74 26.09
C VAL A 17 -28.47 -22.23 25.77
N ILE A 18 -29.42 -22.92 26.40
CA ILE A 18 -29.71 -24.34 26.10
C ILE A 18 -30.25 -24.51 24.66
N PHE A 19 -31.10 -23.58 24.20
CA PHE A 19 -31.62 -23.60 22.84
C PHE A 19 -30.51 -23.37 21.78
N ALA A 20 -29.55 -22.49 22.08
CA ALA A 20 -28.41 -22.25 21.20
C ALA A 20 -27.46 -23.46 21.13
N PHE A 21 -27.23 -24.17 22.24
CA PHE A 21 -26.38 -25.36 22.27
C PHE A 21 -27.02 -26.61 21.66
N THR A 22 -28.35 -26.69 21.61
CA THR A 22 -29.07 -27.86 21.06
C THR A 22 -29.34 -27.77 19.56
N ARG A 23 -29.13 -26.61 18.92
CA ARG A 23 -29.20 -26.47 17.46
C ARG A 23 -27.80 -26.53 16.82
N GLY A 24 -27.28 -27.75 16.68
CA GLY A 24 -26.17 -28.03 15.78
C GLY A 24 -26.54 -27.72 14.31
N ALA A 25 -25.60 -27.14 13.57
CA ALA A 25 -25.77 -26.78 12.16
C ALA A 25 -26.17 -27.99 11.32
N LYS A 26 -27.33 -27.91 10.66
CA LYS A 26 -27.86 -28.96 9.80
C LYS A 26 -27.22 -28.84 8.41
N ALA A 27 -26.42 -29.84 8.01
CA ALA A 27 -25.85 -29.91 6.67
C ALA A 27 -26.95 -29.94 5.59
N PRO A 28 -26.75 -29.32 4.41
CA PRO A 28 -27.76 -29.31 3.36
C PRO A 28 -28.02 -30.72 2.83
N ARG A 29 -29.30 -31.07 2.64
CA ARG A 29 -29.72 -32.30 1.96
C ARG A 29 -29.60 -32.10 0.46
N GLY A 30 -28.65 -32.80 -0.15
CA GLY A 30 -28.44 -32.87 -1.59
C GLY A 30 -27.16 -33.63 -1.87
N GLY A 31 -27.28 -34.96 -1.98
CA GLY A 31 -26.16 -35.82 -2.34
C GLY A 31 -25.67 -35.51 -3.76
N TYR A 32 -24.35 -35.54 -3.95
CA TYR A 32 -23.74 -35.50 -5.26
C TYR A 32 -23.87 -36.89 -5.92
N PRO A 33 -24.19 -36.97 -7.23
CA PRO A 33 -24.27 -38.25 -7.92
C PRO A 33 -22.89 -38.91 -7.98
N SER A 34 -22.83 -40.18 -7.60
CA SER A 34 -21.67 -41.03 -7.84
C SER A 34 -21.59 -41.38 -9.32
N THR A 35 -20.53 -40.94 -9.99
CA THR A 35 -20.08 -41.58 -11.24
C THR A 35 -18.79 -42.33 -10.93
N ARG A 36 -18.94 -43.52 -10.37
CA ARG A 36 -17.94 -44.58 -10.48
C ARG A 36 -18.57 -45.66 -11.35
N ASP A 37 -18.21 -45.66 -12.62
CA ASP A 37 -18.11 -46.91 -13.36
C ASP A 37 -16.82 -47.57 -12.91
N ALA A 38 -16.95 -48.83 -12.50
CA ALA A 38 -15.84 -49.72 -12.26
C ALA A 38 -15.51 -50.42 -13.59
N ASP A 39 -14.31 -50.24 -14.11
CA ASP A 39 -13.45 -51.39 -14.41
C ASP A 39 -12.00 -50.97 -14.74
N ASP A 40 -11.11 -51.86 -14.30
CA ASP A 40 -9.78 -52.15 -14.81
C ASP A 40 -8.55 -51.24 -14.59
N THR A 41 -7.68 -51.81 -13.75
CA THR A 41 -6.24 -52.07 -13.97
C THR A 41 -5.23 -51.15 -13.30
N GLN A 42 -4.44 -51.82 -12.47
CA GLN A 42 -3.24 -51.39 -11.76
C GLN A 42 -2.22 -50.72 -12.69
N ALA A 43 -1.64 -49.62 -12.23
CA ALA A 43 -0.23 -49.31 -12.43
C ALA A 43 0.24 -48.51 -11.21
N GLU A 44 1.14 -49.11 -10.44
CA GLU A 44 1.99 -48.41 -9.49
C GLU A 44 2.79 -47.37 -10.27
N ASP A 45 2.61 -46.08 -9.98
CA ASP A 45 3.60 -45.08 -10.35
C ASP A 45 3.99 -44.35 -9.06
N THR A 46 5.20 -44.67 -8.63
CA THR A 46 5.86 -44.09 -7.46
C THR A 46 6.28 -42.68 -7.84
N SER A 47 5.39 -41.71 -7.67
CA SER A 47 5.80 -40.32 -7.61
C SER A 47 6.31 -40.03 -6.20
N GLU A 48 7.63 -40.11 -6.03
CA GLU A 48 8.34 -39.52 -4.90
C GLU A 48 7.94 -38.04 -4.81
N GLU A 49 7.04 -37.74 -3.88
CA GLU A 49 6.75 -36.37 -3.46
C GLU A 49 8.03 -35.86 -2.78
N THR A 50 8.84 -35.14 -3.55
CA THR A 50 10.03 -34.47 -3.03
C THR A 50 9.54 -33.43 -2.04
N GLU A 51 9.56 -33.75 -0.74
CA GLU A 51 9.39 -32.79 0.35
C GLU A 51 10.46 -31.70 0.21
N GLN A 52 10.12 -30.62 -0.48
CA GLN A 52 10.87 -29.38 -0.38
C GLN A 52 10.74 -28.90 1.08
N PRO A 53 11.86 -28.60 1.77
CA PRO A 53 11.79 -28.10 3.12
C PRO A 53 10.97 -26.81 3.13
N ALA A 54 9.88 -26.79 3.90
CA ALA A 54 9.01 -25.64 4.02
C ALA A 54 9.85 -24.37 4.29
N SER A 55 9.81 -23.41 3.36
CA SER A 55 10.58 -22.17 3.53
C SER A 55 10.11 -21.49 4.81
N ARG A 56 11.05 -21.14 5.70
CA ARG A 56 10.76 -20.42 6.95
C ARG A 56 10.16 -19.02 6.72
N TYR A 57 10.21 -18.54 5.48
CA TYR A 57 9.85 -17.19 5.07
C TYR A 57 8.64 -17.21 4.14
N ASP A 58 7.79 -16.20 4.26
CA ASP A 58 6.69 -15.90 3.33
C ASP A 58 7.30 -15.40 2.01
N ILE A 59 7.16 -16.20 0.95
CA ILE A 59 7.53 -15.78 -0.40
C ILE A 59 6.36 -14.98 -0.97
N PRO A 60 6.48 -13.66 -1.13
CA PRO A 60 5.34 -12.85 -1.51
C PRO A 60 4.99 -13.07 -2.98
N ASP A 61 3.69 -12.96 -3.30
CA ASP A 61 3.24 -13.02 -4.69
C ASP A 61 4.02 -12.04 -5.59
N PRO A 62 4.34 -12.46 -6.83
CA PRO A 62 5.00 -11.60 -7.80
C PRO A 62 4.35 -10.23 -7.92
N SER A 63 5.16 -9.22 -8.23
CA SER A 63 4.69 -7.86 -8.50
C SER A 63 3.74 -7.80 -9.71
N ALA A 64 3.86 -8.76 -10.63
CA ALA A 64 2.98 -8.95 -11.78
C ALA A 64 1.49 -9.00 -11.38
N GLY A 65 0.66 -8.20 -12.06
CA GLY A 65 -0.78 -8.13 -11.81
C GLY A 65 -1.22 -7.21 -10.65
N ARG A 66 -0.31 -6.62 -9.87
CA ARG A 66 -0.67 -5.62 -8.84
C ARG A 66 -1.38 -4.41 -9.44
N LEU A 67 -0.91 -3.93 -10.60
CA LEU A 67 -1.54 -2.80 -11.30
C LEU A 67 -2.96 -3.12 -11.77
N VAL A 68 -3.21 -4.37 -12.20
CA VAL A 68 -4.55 -4.84 -12.56
C VAL A 68 -5.47 -4.83 -11.34
N ARG A 69 -5.00 -5.33 -10.19
CA ARG A 69 -5.74 -5.28 -8.93
C ARG A 69 -5.99 -3.86 -8.46
N LEU A 70 -5.02 -2.96 -8.60
CA LEU A 70 -5.17 -1.54 -8.27
C LEU A 70 -6.22 -0.87 -9.17
N ARG A 71 -6.13 -1.06 -10.50
CA ARG A 71 -7.14 -0.57 -11.46
C ARG A 71 -8.53 -1.08 -11.13
N ALA A 72 -8.68 -2.37 -10.80
CA ALA A 72 -9.96 -2.94 -10.39
C ALA A 72 -10.48 -2.37 -9.06
N ARG A 73 -9.60 -2.02 -8.11
CA ARG A 73 -9.99 -1.35 -6.86
C ARG A 73 -10.40 0.10 -7.11
N LEU A 74 -9.66 0.84 -7.93
CA LEU A 74 -9.98 2.22 -8.31
C LEU A 74 -11.26 2.30 -9.15
N ALA A 75 -11.53 1.31 -10.01
CA ALA A 75 -12.77 1.24 -10.76
C ALA A 75 -14.00 0.93 -9.88
N ARG A 76 -13.79 0.21 -8.76
CA ARG A 76 -14.84 -0.09 -7.77
C ARG A 76 -15.02 1.00 -6.71
N SER A 77 -13.96 1.78 -6.47
CA SER A 77 -14.05 3.03 -5.71
C SER A 77 -15.13 3.87 -6.37
N ASN A 78 -16.17 4.23 -5.60
CA ASN A 78 -17.32 4.98 -6.10
C ASN A 78 -16.87 6.42 -6.41
N ASN A 79 -16.17 6.61 -7.52
CA ASN A 79 -15.58 7.88 -7.91
C ASN A 79 -16.71 8.87 -8.21
N MET A 80 -17.09 9.65 -7.19
CA MET A 80 -17.90 10.87 -7.31
C MET A 80 -17.34 11.76 -8.43
N LEU A 81 -16.01 11.84 -8.52
CA LEU A 81 -15.28 12.51 -9.59
C LEU A 81 -15.58 11.92 -10.98
N GLY A 82 -15.68 10.60 -11.12
CA GLY A 82 -15.90 9.96 -12.42
C GLY A 82 -17.35 10.07 -12.90
N LYS A 83 -18.35 9.88 -12.02
CA LYS A 83 -19.77 9.91 -12.41
C LYS A 83 -20.33 11.33 -12.45
N GLY A 84 -19.96 12.17 -11.49
CA GLY A 84 -20.42 13.57 -11.40
C GLY A 84 -19.87 14.39 -12.56
N LEU A 85 -18.55 14.39 -12.75
CA LEU A 85 -17.90 15.13 -13.83
C LEU A 85 -18.39 14.73 -15.22
N LEU A 86 -18.57 13.42 -15.46
CA LEU A 86 -19.12 12.94 -16.73
C LEU A 86 -20.57 13.35 -16.95
N ALA A 87 -21.40 13.37 -15.90
CA ALA A 87 -22.78 13.82 -16.01
C ALA A 87 -22.88 15.32 -16.31
N LEU A 88 -22.03 16.14 -15.68
CA LEU A 88 -21.95 17.58 -15.93
C LEU A 88 -21.52 17.89 -17.36
N LEU A 89 -20.50 17.18 -17.85
CA LEU A 89 -19.98 17.33 -19.21
C LEU A 89 -20.86 16.66 -20.29
N SER A 90 -21.92 15.95 -19.89
CA SER A 90 -22.89 15.33 -20.82
C SER A 90 -24.16 16.17 -21.03
N ARG A 91 -24.24 17.36 -20.43
CA ARG A 91 -25.37 18.28 -20.65
C ARG A 91 -25.35 18.82 -22.08
N ASP A 92 -26.53 19.03 -22.65
CA ASP A 92 -26.70 19.54 -24.03
C ASP A 92 -26.05 20.91 -24.26
N ARG A 93 -25.83 21.69 -23.19
CA ARG A 93 -25.09 22.95 -23.23
C ARG A 93 -24.11 23.00 -22.08
N ILE A 94 -22.86 23.34 -22.39
CA ILE A 94 -21.81 23.60 -21.43
C ILE A 94 -21.63 25.11 -21.32
N ASP A 95 -22.31 25.73 -20.37
CA ASP A 95 -22.16 27.14 -20.03
C ASP A 95 -21.29 27.33 -18.78
N GLN A 96 -21.16 28.59 -18.33
CA GLN A 96 -20.29 28.93 -17.21
C GLN A 96 -20.70 28.20 -15.92
N ASP A 97 -22.00 28.04 -15.66
CA ASP A 97 -22.49 27.34 -14.48
C ASP A 97 -22.02 25.88 -14.45
N VAL A 98 -22.01 25.21 -15.62
CA VAL A 98 -21.46 23.84 -15.73
C VAL A 98 -19.97 23.80 -15.39
N TRP A 99 -19.19 24.78 -15.84
CA TRP A 99 -17.77 24.84 -15.53
C TRP A 99 -17.50 25.08 -14.05
N ASP A 100 -18.31 25.92 -13.40
CA ASP A 100 -18.22 26.18 -11.96
C ASP A 100 -18.56 24.90 -11.16
N GLU A 101 -19.58 24.13 -11.56
CA GLU A 101 -19.91 22.82 -10.96
C GLU A 101 -18.78 21.79 -11.15
N VAL A 102 -18.09 21.83 -12.29
CA VAL A 102 -16.92 20.98 -12.56
C VAL A 102 -15.75 21.33 -11.65
N GLU A 103 -15.44 22.62 -11.50
CA GLU A 103 -14.41 23.10 -10.58
C GLU A 103 -14.73 22.66 -9.13
N GLU A 104 -15.95 22.88 -8.66
CA GLU A 104 -16.38 22.47 -7.32
C GLU A 104 -16.21 20.95 -7.11
N THR A 105 -16.59 20.14 -8.11
CA THR A 105 -16.46 18.68 -8.06
C THR A 105 -14.99 18.25 -7.96
N LEU A 106 -14.09 18.90 -8.70
CA LEU A 106 -12.65 18.61 -8.67
C LEU A 106 -12.02 19.01 -7.32
N LEU A 107 -12.45 20.15 -6.75
CA LEU A 107 -12.03 20.59 -5.42
C LEU A 107 -12.48 19.61 -4.32
N MET A 108 -13.73 19.17 -4.36
CA MET A 108 -14.27 18.17 -3.42
C MET A 108 -13.58 16.81 -3.51
N ALA A 109 -12.88 16.55 -4.61
CA ALA A 109 -12.12 15.32 -4.82
C ALA A 109 -10.63 15.46 -4.46
N ASP A 110 -10.27 16.47 -3.67
CA ASP A 110 -8.91 16.72 -3.18
C ASP A 110 -7.86 17.02 -4.27
N LEU A 111 -8.28 17.55 -5.44
CA LEU A 111 -7.33 17.96 -6.49
C LEU A 111 -6.55 19.23 -6.09
N GLY A 112 -7.14 20.07 -5.24
CA GLY A 112 -6.58 21.35 -4.80
C GLY A 112 -6.89 22.51 -5.74
N ALA A 113 -6.82 23.74 -5.23
CA ALA A 113 -7.23 24.95 -5.96
C ALA A 113 -6.44 25.17 -7.25
N GLU A 114 -5.11 25.28 -7.14
CA GLU A 114 -4.26 25.62 -8.29
C GLU A 114 -4.32 24.59 -9.44
N PRO A 115 -4.23 23.27 -9.21
CA PRO A 115 -4.35 22.30 -10.30
C PRO A 115 -5.77 22.27 -10.90
N THR A 116 -6.81 22.50 -10.09
CA THR A 116 -8.19 22.55 -10.56
C THR A 116 -8.43 23.73 -11.50
N THR A 117 -8.08 24.94 -11.07
CA THR A 117 -8.26 26.15 -11.89
C THR A 117 -7.50 26.02 -13.21
N ARG A 118 -6.24 25.55 -13.18
CA ARG A 118 -5.46 25.29 -14.40
C ARG A 118 -6.14 24.29 -15.34
N LEU A 119 -6.66 23.19 -14.81
CA LEU A 119 -7.35 22.16 -15.58
C LEU A 119 -8.63 22.70 -16.25
N VAL A 120 -9.44 23.43 -15.50
CA VAL A 120 -10.72 23.98 -15.99
C VAL A 120 -10.48 25.05 -17.05
N GLU A 121 -9.54 25.97 -16.85
CA GLU A 121 -9.18 26.99 -17.84
C GLU A 121 -8.65 26.37 -19.15
N ALA A 122 -7.77 25.37 -19.05
CA ALA A 122 -7.23 24.66 -20.20
C ALA A 122 -8.35 23.96 -20.98
N LEU A 123 -9.22 23.25 -20.28
CA LEU A 123 -10.33 22.52 -20.88
C LEU A 123 -11.36 23.47 -21.53
N GLN A 124 -11.75 24.56 -20.86
CA GLN A 124 -12.63 25.60 -21.42
C GLN A 124 -12.07 26.20 -22.71
N LYS A 125 -10.78 26.55 -22.69
CA LYS A 125 -10.08 27.10 -23.85
C LYS A 125 -10.10 26.09 -25.00
N ARG A 126 -9.82 24.82 -24.72
CA ARG A 126 -9.76 23.76 -25.72
C ARG A 126 -11.11 23.46 -26.35
N VAL A 127 -12.17 23.38 -25.54
CA VAL A 127 -13.56 23.25 -26.01
C VAL A 127 -13.94 24.41 -26.93
N ARG A 128 -13.57 25.65 -26.58
CA ARG A 128 -13.82 26.83 -27.41
C ARG A 128 -13.05 26.81 -28.74
N VAL A 129 -11.79 26.36 -28.73
CA VAL A 129 -10.94 26.29 -29.92
C VAL A 129 -11.39 25.17 -30.87
N GLU A 130 -11.72 24.00 -30.33
CA GLU A 130 -12.19 22.85 -31.12
C GLU A 130 -13.67 22.99 -31.54
N GLY A 131 -14.43 23.89 -30.89
CA GLY A 131 -15.81 24.22 -31.26
C GLY A 131 -16.77 23.04 -31.09
N THR A 132 -16.52 22.16 -30.11
CA THR A 132 -17.28 20.92 -29.90
C THR A 132 -18.01 20.94 -28.57
N ASP A 133 -19.28 20.56 -28.60
CA ASP A 133 -20.13 20.29 -27.44
C ASP A 133 -20.32 18.79 -27.20
N ASN A 134 -19.68 17.94 -28.00
CA ASN A 134 -19.83 16.49 -27.91
C ASN A 134 -19.24 15.97 -26.59
N PRO A 135 -20.05 15.36 -25.70
CA PRO A 135 -19.59 14.88 -24.40
C PRO A 135 -18.43 13.86 -24.48
N ALA A 136 -18.40 13.03 -25.52
CA ALA A 136 -17.32 12.07 -25.72
C ALA A 136 -15.99 12.75 -26.09
N ALA A 137 -16.06 13.84 -26.85
CA ALA A 137 -14.89 14.65 -27.20
C ALA A 137 -14.37 15.41 -25.98
N VAL A 138 -15.25 16.07 -25.22
CA VAL A 138 -14.88 16.79 -24.00
C VAL A 138 -14.29 15.85 -22.94
N LYS A 139 -14.86 14.65 -22.79
CA LYS A 139 -14.28 13.59 -21.93
C LYS A 139 -12.87 13.20 -22.34
N LYS A 140 -12.62 13.07 -23.65
CA LYS A 140 -11.28 12.75 -24.17
C LYS A 140 -10.30 13.89 -23.86
N MET A 141 -10.71 15.14 -24.05
CA MET A 141 -9.89 16.31 -23.71
C MET A 141 -9.55 16.32 -22.22
N LEU A 142 -10.55 16.19 -21.33
CA LEU A 142 -10.33 16.11 -19.88
C LEU A 142 -9.30 15.03 -19.51
N HIS A 143 -9.41 13.84 -20.12
CA HIS A 143 -8.44 12.77 -19.89
C HIS A 143 -7.02 13.15 -20.32
N GLU A 144 -6.88 13.82 -21.46
CA GLU A 144 -5.58 14.29 -21.96
C GLU A 144 -4.99 15.41 -21.08
N GLU A 145 -5.79 16.39 -20.65
CA GLU A 145 -5.35 17.46 -19.74
C GLU A 145 -4.94 16.89 -18.37
N LEU A 146 -5.68 15.90 -17.86
CA LEU A 146 -5.30 15.19 -16.63
C LEU A 146 -3.98 14.41 -16.80
N LEU A 147 -3.75 13.80 -17.97
CA LEU A 147 -2.48 13.16 -18.28
C LEU A 147 -1.33 14.18 -18.37
N GLU A 148 -1.57 15.37 -18.90
CA GLU A 148 -0.56 16.44 -18.92
C GLU A 148 -0.17 16.85 -17.50
N ILE A 149 -1.14 17.05 -16.60
CA ILE A 149 -0.89 17.33 -15.18
C ILE A 149 -0.11 16.19 -14.51
N ILE A 150 -0.49 14.94 -14.80
CA ILE A 150 0.22 13.77 -14.28
C ILE A 150 1.62 13.67 -14.87
N GLY A 151 1.89 14.11 -16.10
CA GLY A 151 3.20 13.99 -16.74
C GLY A 151 3.69 12.53 -16.81
N PRO A 152 3.08 11.65 -17.62
CA PRO A 152 3.40 10.23 -17.67
C PRO A 152 4.82 9.92 -18.15
N THR A 153 5.50 10.87 -18.77
CA THR A 153 6.89 10.76 -19.24
C THR A 153 7.93 10.98 -18.13
N MET A 154 7.52 11.49 -16.96
CA MET A 154 8.43 11.67 -15.82
C MET A 154 8.82 10.31 -15.24
N ASP A 155 10.13 10.09 -15.10
CA ASP A 155 10.68 8.94 -14.39
C ASP A 155 10.32 9.03 -12.90
N ARG A 156 9.52 8.06 -12.43
CA ARG A 156 9.08 7.92 -11.03
C ARG A 156 9.54 6.59 -10.44
N GLU A 157 10.51 5.94 -11.08
CA GLU A 157 11.09 4.73 -10.54
C GLU A 157 11.74 5.01 -9.19
N LEU A 158 11.49 4.12 -8.24
CA LEU A 158 12.24 4.12 -7.00
C LEU A 158 13.64 3.57 -7.31
N LYS A 159 14.63 4.45 -7.36
CA LYS A 159 16.03 4.05 -7.58
C LYS A 159 16.55 3.34 -6.31
N THR A 160 16.61 2.02 -6.37
CA THR A 160 17.06 1.15 -5.27
C THR A 160 18.47 0.62 -5.45
N GLU A 161 19.04 0.77 -6.64
CA GLU A 161 20.40 0.35 -6.98
C GLU A 161 21.40 1.41 -6.55
N GLY A 162 22.57 0.98 -6.08
CA GLY A 162 23.70 1.85 -5.77
C GLY A 162 24.74 1.86 -6.89
N THR A 163 25.77 2.69 -6.70
CA THR A 163 26.88 2.88 -7.65
C THR A 163 28.18 2.32 -7.10
N ASP A 164 29.11 1.96 -7.98
CA ASP A 164 30.49 1.54 -7.62
C ASP A 164 30.56 0.40 -6.59
N GLY A 165 29.62 -0.54 -6.66
CA GLY A 165 29.53 -1.69 -5.75
C GLY A 165 28.97 -1.36 -4.36
N ASN A 166 28.50 -0.13 -4.14
CA ASN A 166 27.80 0.27 -2.92
C ASN A 166 26.31 -0.11 -2.99
N PRO A 167 25.67 -0.37 -1.84
CA PRO A 167 24.22 -0.55 -1.80
C PRO A 167 23.50 0.76 -2.15
N GLY A 168 22.38 0.67 -2.85
CA GLY A 168 21.46 1.80 -2.98
C GLY A 168 20.76 2.06 -1.65
N VAL A 169 20.57 3.32 -1.28
CA VAL A 169 19.99 3.68 0.02
C VAL A 169 18.71 4.49 -0.15
N VAL A 170 17.60 3.95 0.34
CA VAL A 170 16.29 4.61 0.31
C VAL A 170 15.92 5.08 1.71
N LEU A 171 15.95 6.40 1.90
CA LEU A 171 15.54 7.03 3.16
C LEU A 171 14.05 7.36 3.12
N VAL A 172 13.24 6.71 3.96
CA VAL A 172 11.79 6.92 4.02
C VAL A 172 11.44 7.94 5.09
N VAL A 173 10.96 9.10 4.65
CA VAL A 173 10.64 10.26 5.50
C VAL A 173 9.15 10.60 5.48
N GLY A 174 8.70 11.42 6.43
CA GLY A 174 7.32 11.86 6.55
C GLY A 174 6.83 11.89 7.99
N VAL A 175 5.62 12.41 8.22
CA VAL A 175 5.11 12.62 9.57
C VAL A 175 4.67 11.31 10.25
N ASN A 176 4.41 11.35 11.55
CA ASN A 176 3.88 10.19 12.28
C ASN A 176 2.47 9.85 11.79
N GLY A 177 2.14 8.55 11.72
CA GLY A 177 0.79 8.08 11.38
C GLY A 177 0.49 7.91 9.88
N VAL A 178 1.30 8.45 8.96
CA VAL A 178 1.07 8.30 7.49
C VAL A 178 1.48 6.94 6.92
N GLY A 179 1.95 6.02 7.78
CA GLY A 179 2.26 4.65 7.39
C GLY A 179 3.68 4.40 6.87
N LYS A 180 4.68 5.21 7.23
CA LYS A 180 6.10 5.04 6.82
C LYS A 180 6.64 3.62 7.02
N THR A 181 6.68 3.14 8.26
CA THR A 181 7.16 1.79 8.62
C THR A 181 6.41 0.70 7.83
N THR A 182 5.09 0.86 7.66
CA THR A 182 4.26 -0.04 6.85
C THR A 182 4.64 0.01 5.38
N THR A 183 4.93 1.19 4.83
CA THR A 183 5.39 1.36 3.45
C THR A 183 6.78 0.77 3.25
N VAL A 184 7.72 0.94 4.19
CA VAL A 184 9.03 0.30 4.17
C VAL A 184 8.88 -1.23 4.11
N GLY A 185 8.06 -1.82 4.99
CA GLY A 185 7.78 -3.26 4.96
C GLY A 185 7.11 -3.74 3.67
N LYS A 186 6.21 -2.93 3.08
CA LYS A 186 5.59 -3.24 1.78
C LYS A 186 6.60 -3.19 0.64
N ILE A 187 7.49 -2.20 0.60
CA ILE A 187 8.56 -2.09 -0.39
C ILE A 187 9.50 -3.29 -0.25
N ALA A 188 9.94 -3.62 0.96
CA ALA A 188 10.74 -4.81 1.25
C ALA A 188 10.10 -6.08 0.68
N ARG A 189 8.80 -6.27 0.93
CA ARG A 189 8.03 -7.41 0.41
C ARG A 189 7.93 -7.43 -1.12
N VAL A 190 7.88 -6.26 -1.79
CA VAL A 190 7.93 -6.19 -3.26
C VAL A 190 9.32 -6.62 -3.73
N MET A 191 10.36 -6.04 -3.15
CA MET A 191 11.74 -6.26 -3.56
C MET A 191 12.17 -7.72 -3.39
N VAL A 192 11.79 -8.38 -2.28
CA VAL A 192 12.01 -9.83 -2.08
C VAL A 192 11.29 -10.66 -3.14
N ALA A 193 10.04 -10.31 -3.47
CA ALA A 193 9.28 -11.02 -4.51
C ALA A 193 9.92 -10.90 -5.89
N ASP A 194 10.61 -9.77 -6.15
CA ASP A 194 11.34 -9.50 -7.38
C ASP A 194 12.80 -10.03 -7.31
N GLY A 195 13.18 -10.76 -6.25
CA GLY A 195 14.49 -11.41 -6.11
C GLY A 195 15.64 -10.51 -5.65
N ASN A 196 15.35 -9.28 -5.22
CA ASN A 196 16.37 -8.33 -4.79
C ASN A 196 16.84 -8.61 -3.36
N SER A 197 18.14 -8.44 -3.11
CA SER A 197 18.71 -8.46 -1.75
C SER A 197 18.57 -7.08 -1.10
N LEU A 198 18.03 -7.04 0.12
CA LEU A 198 17.92 -5.80 0.88
C LEU A 198 18.17 -5.99 2.38
N LEU A 199 18.41 -4.87 3.06
CA LEU A 199 18.54 -4.76 4.51
C LEU A 199 17.68 -3.59 5.02
N LEU A 200 17.09 -3.73 6.20
CA LEU A 200 16.27 -2.69 6.84
C LEU A 200 17.07 -1.95 7.91
N GLY A 201 16.99 -0.63 7.94
CA GLY A 201 17.55 0.23 8.99
C GLY A 201 16.43 0.86 9.84
N ALA A 202 16.34 0.50 11.11
CA ALA A 202 15.34 1.01 12.05
C ALA A 202 15.77 2.33 12.71
N ALA A 203 15.84 3.41 11.92
CA ALA A 203 16.28 4.73 12.39
C ALA A 203 15.16 5.57 13.07
N ASP A 204 13.92 5.06 13.21
CA ASP A 204 12.92 5.60 14.14
C ASP A 204 13.23 5.19 15.59
N THR A 205 14.35 5.70 16.13
CA THR A 205 14.86 5.34 17.48
C THR A 205 14.06 5.93 18.63
N PHE A 206 13.10 6.81 18.34
CA PHE A 206 12.21 7.43 19.32
C PHE A 206 10.98 6.58 19.65
N ARG A 207 10.68 5.57 18.83
CA ARG A 207 9.50 4.71 18.99
C ARG A 207 9.98 3.27 19.00
N ALA A 208 10.19 2.71 20.20
CA ALA A 208 10.60 1.31 20.36
C ALA A 208 9.71 0.35 19.54
N ALA A 209 8.39 0.54 19.60
CA ALA A 209 7.43 -0.24 18.82
C ALA A 209 7.58 -0.13 17.29
N ALA A 210 8.12 0.98 16.76
CA ALA A 210 8.36 1.12 15.32
C ALA A 210 9.52 0.23 14.86
N SER A 211 10.60 0.16 15.65
CA SER A 211 11.74 -0.74 15.40
C SER A 211 11.33 -2.21 15.47
N GLU A 212 10.53 -2.59 16.48
CA GLU A 212 9.97 -3.96 16.59
C GLU A 212 9.03 -4.29 15.44
N GLN A 213 8.18 -3.34 15.04
CA GLN A 213 7.28 -3.51 13.91
C GLN A 213 8.06 -3.72 12.61
N LEU A 214 9.10 -2.92 12.37
CA LEU A 214 9.96 -3.06 11.19
C LEU A 214 10.69 -4.41 11.19
N THR A 215 11.20 -4.83 12.35
CA THR A 215 11.84 -6.15 12.53
C THR A 215 10.87 -7.27 12.17
N THR A 216 9.63 -7.19 12.66
CA THR A 216 8.57 -8.15 12.35
C THR A 216 8.24 -8.19 10.84
N TRP A 217 8.28 -7.05 10.15
CA TRP A 217 8.12 -7.01 8.69
C TRP A 217 9.27 -7.70 7.97
N GLY A 218 10.52 -7.48 8.40
CA GLY A 218 11.70 -8.11 7.84
C GLY A 218 11.72 -9.61 8.05
N ASP A 219 11.49 -10.07 9.28
CA ASP A 219 11.51 -11.49 9.66
C ASP A 219 10.53 -12.34 8.84
N ARG A 220 9.36 -11.78 8.49
CA ARG A 220 8.36 -12.46 7.66
C ARG A 220 8.89 -12.85 6.28
N VAL A 221 9.79 -12.05 5.72
CA VAL A 221 10.32 -12.22 4.35
C VAL A 221 11.82 -12.52 4.34
N GLY A 222 12.41 -12.84 5.50
CA GLY A 222 13.83 -13.18 5.63
C GLY A 222 14.80 -12.02 5.46
N VAL A 223 14.35 -10.79 5.68
CA VAL A 223 15.17 -9.58 5.55
C VAL A 223 15.70 -9.13 6.92
N LYS A 224 17.03 -9.00 7.02
CA LYS A 224 17.72 -8.53 8.23
C LYS A 224 17.35 -7.08 8.55
N THR A 225 17.15 -6.80 9.84
CA THR A 225 16.92 -5.44 10.35
C THR A 225 18.06 -5.02 11.27
N VAL A 226 18.72 -3.90 10.96
CA VAL A 226 19.70 -3.23 11.82
C VAL A 226 18.97 -2.21 12.68
N ARG A 227 19.16 -2.31 13.99
CA ARG A 227 18.53 -1.45 15.00
C ARG A 227 19.49 -1.22 16.17
N SER A 228 19.25 -0.17 16.94
CA SER A 228 19.91 0.03 18.23
C SER A 228 19.09 -0.60 19.35
N GLU A 229 19.76 -1.28 20.27
CA GLU A 229 19.18 -1.78 21.52
C GLU A 229 19.04 -0.68 22.59
N LYS A 230 19.70 0.47 22.39
CA LYS A 230 19.55 1.67 23.24
C LYS A 230 18.38 2.52 22.76
N GLU A 231 17.41 2.76 23.64
CA GLU A 231 16.32 3.71 23.40
C GLU A 231 16.89 5.13 23.21
N GLY A 232 16.39 5.87 22.21
CA GLY A 232 16.88 7.21 21.91
C GLY A 232 18.30 7.27 21.32
N ALA A 233 18.82 6.15 20.79
CA ALA A 233 20.08 6.16 20.07
C ALA A 233 20.06 7.10 18.86
N ASP A 234 21.25 7.53 18.45
CA ASP A 234 21.42 8.41 17.29
C ASP A 234 20.95 7.73 16.00
N PRO A 235 19.89 8.24 15.35
CA PRO A 235 19.34 7.68 14.11
C PRO A 235 20.36 7.59 12.98
N ALA A 236 21.30 8.53 12.93
CA ALA A 236 22.37 8.53 11.94
C ALA A 236 23.36 7.37 12.16
N SER A 237 23.62 6.98 13.40
CA SER A 237 24.43 5.79 13.70
C SER A 237 23.74 4.50 13.24
N VAL A 238 22.43 4.36 13.47
CA VAL A 238 21.68 3.18 13.00
C VAL A 238 21.71 3.08 11.47
N ALA A 239 21.51 4.20 10.77
CA ALA A 239 21.59 4.22 9.31
C ALA A 239 23.01 3.91 8.80
N PHE A 240 24.05 4.42 9.47
CA PHE A 240 25.45 4.10 9.16
C PHE A 240 25.72 2.60 9.28
N ASP A 241 25.35 2.02 10.42
CA ASP A 241 25.57 0.59 10.69
C ASP A 241 24.81 -0.29 9.68
N ALA A 242 23.62 0.14 9.25
CA ALA A 242 22.84 -0.54 8.21
C ALA A 242 23.59 -0.57 6.87
N VAL A 243 24.11 0.56 6.40
CA VAL A 243 24.87 0.66 5.15
C VAL A 243 26.16 -0.13 5.23
N LYS A 244 26.90 -0.01 6.34
CA LYS A 244 28.14 -0.75 6.57
C LYS A 244 27.90 -2.27 6.57
N THR A 245 26.82 -2.72 7.20
CA THR A 245 26.43 -4.14 7.22
C THR A 245 26.08 -4.61 5.82
N ALA A 246 25.28 -3.85 5.07
CA ALA A 246 24.91 -4.20 3.71
C ALA A 246 26.14 -4.33 2.79
N LYS A 247 27.10 -3.41 2.90
CA LYS A 247 28.39 -3.50 2.18
C LYS A 247 29.17 -4.76 2.52
N ALA A 248 29.31 -5.06 3.81
CA ALA A 248 30.07 -6.22 4.28
C ALA A 248 29.43 -7.55 3.83
N GLU A 249 28.10 -7.57 3.72
CA GLU A 249 27.32 -8.75 3.32
C GLU A 249 27.00 -8.81 1.82
N GLY A 250 27.44 -7.82 1.02
CA GLY A 250 27.16 -7.76 -0.42
C GLY A 250 25.67 -7.58 -0.76
N ILE A 251 24.90 -6.92 0.12
CA ILE A 251 23.47 -6.65 -0.06
C ILE A 251 23.29 -5.41 -0.95
N GLY A 252 22.37 -5.48 -1.91
CA GLY A 252 22.21 -4.44 -2.96
C GLY A 252 21.46 -3.18 -2.53
N THR A 253 20.58 -3.26 -1.53
CA THR A 253 19.76 -2.11 -1.10
C THR A 253 19.60 -2.01 0.41
N VAL A 254 19.57 -0.78 0.94
CA VAL A 254 19.19 -0.48 2.32
C VAL A 254 17.94 0.40 2.35
N LEU A 255 16.89 -0.05 3.03
CA LEU A 255 15.70 0.76 3.30
C LEU A 255 15.75 1.29 4.74
N VAL A 256 15.75 2.60 4.92
CA VAL A 256 15.87 3.24 6.24
C VAL A 256 14.53 3.88 6.63
N ASP A 257 13.92 3.41 7.73
CA ASP A 257 12.72 4.01 8.33
C ASP A 257 13.12 5.11 9.33
N THR A 258 12.54 6.31 9.21
CA THR A 258 12.88 7.45 10.10
C THR A 258 11.75 7.86 11.03
N ALA A 259 12.09 8.61 12.07
CA ALA A 259 11.10 9.33 12.87
C ALA A 259 10.33 10.38 12.04
N GLY A 260 9.11 10.72 12.46
CA GLY A 260 8.22 11.67 11.77
C GLY A 260 7.62 12.79 12.63
N ARG A 261 8.36 13.29 13.63
CA ARG A 261 7.86 14.26 14.60
C ARG A 261 7.88 15.70 14.05
N LEU A 262 6.86 16.10 13.29
CA LEU A 262 6.77 17.43 12.66
C LEU A 262 6.68 18.59 13.66
N GLN A 263 6.21 18.36 14.88
CA GLN A 263 6.05 19.38 15.90
C GLN A 263 7.38 20.06 16.31
N ASN A 264 8.53 19.46 15.99
CA ASN A 264 9.85 20.07 16.18
C ASN A 264 10.63 20.10 14.85
N LYS A 265 10.17 20.96 13.92
CA LYS A 265 10.68 21.04 12.53
C LYS A 265 12.20 21.18 12.44
N ALA A 266 12.81 22.03 13.28
CA ALA A 266 14.26 22.26 13.24
C ALA A 266 15.05 21.00 13.60
N GLY A 267 14.71 20.35 14.72
CA GLY A 267 15.37 19.10 15.14
C GLY A 267 15.20 17.96 14.15
N LEU A 268 14.03 17.85 13.49
CA LEU A 268 13.78 16.84 12.46
C LEU A 268 14.65 17.06 11.22
N MET A 269 14.75 18.29 10.72
CA MET A 269 15.55 18.58 9.52
C MET A 269 17.04 18.39 9.76
N ASP A 270 17.55 18.79 10.92
CA ASP A 270 18.95 18.56 11.31
C ASP A 270 19.27 17.07 11.40
N GLN A 271 18.34 16.28 11.96
CA GLN A 271 18.47 14.83 12.05
C GLN A 271 18.49 14.17 10.67
N LEU A 272 17.57 14.53 9.77
CA LEU A 272 17.54 14.01 8.40
C LEU A 272 18.81 14.40 7.62
N GLY A 273 19.27 15.65 7.77
CA GLY A 273 20.52 16.11 7.17
C GLY A 273 21.76 15.41 7.74
N LYS A 274 21.75 15.05 9.03
CA LYS A 274 22.80 14.24 9.64
C LYS A 274 22.80 12.81 9.09
N ILE A 275 21.64 12.17 8.97
CA ILE A 275 21.51 10.81 8.39
C ILE A 275 22.09 10.81 6.97
N LYS A 276 21.66 11.75 6.11
CA LYS A 276 22.16 11.88 4.73
C LYS A 276 23.69 11.99 4.68
N ARG A 277 24.28 12.94 5.42
CA ARG A 277 25.74 13.16 5.45
C ARG A 277 26.53 11.95 5.93
N VAL A 278 25.96 11.16 6.85
CA VAL A 278 26.62 9.98 7.38
C VAL A 278 26.54 8.82 6.40
N ILE A 279 25.40 8.65 5.71
CA ILE A 279 25.24 7.66 4.65
C ILE A 279 26.17 7.97 3.48
N GLU A 280 26.24 9.21 3.00
CA GLU A 280 27.07 9.61 1.83
C GLU A 280 28.57 9.38 2.05
N LYS A 281 29.04 9.40 3.30
CA LYS A 281 30.44 9.06 3.62
C LYS A 281 30.73 7.58 3.39
N GLU A 282 29.71 6.74 3.59
CA GLU A 282 29.84 5.31 3.46
C GLU A 282 29.49 4.88 2.04
N ALA A 283 28.34 5.27 1.49
CA ALA A 283 27.89 4.99 0.13
C ALA A 283 27.59 6.32 -0.60
N PRO A 284 28.58 6.91 -1.31
CA PRO A 284 28.44 8.19 -2.01
C PRO A 284 27.54 8.12 -3.24
#